data_AF-A0A2V9C8U2-F1
#
_entry.id   AF-A0A2V9C8U2-F1
#
_cell.length_a   1.000
_cell.length_b   1.000
_cell.length_c   1.000
_cell.angle_alpha   90.00
_cell.angle_beta   90.00
_cell.angle_gamma   90.00
#
_symmetry.space_group_name_H-M   'P 1'
#
loop_
_entity.id
_entity.type
_entity.pdbx_description
1 polymer ?
#
loop_
_entity_poly.entity_id
_entity_poly.type
_entity_poly.pdbx_seq_one_letter_code
_entity_poly.pdbx_strand_id
1 'polypeptide(L)'
;MRHSIAKASALVLLSFSLMSVAWAQNQKNKKDQKDQGNSSLDQTKPGEQSGAAGKDELKAYKEVYDARTGDPSKMIEVGEGFLAKFPMSIYAGAVYSELASAYLNTNQADKMVTAGTKAVEINPDNVDVLPLLAWAIPRRVTAQTPDAAQQLAKAQDYAKHGIQLLATMPKPEEMDDAAFTKAKNEKLAMCHDGIGVAEVKTGKYDDAIGELNQSVELSATPDPVDFYLLGVANQLTSHFTDAITSFTKCSTAGPLQAQCKAGLEDVKKKSQNSLEAPK
;
A
#
# COMPACT_ATOMS: atom_id res chain seq x y z
N MET A 1 19.89 -60.63 37.52
CA MET A 1 18.57 -60.96 36.93
C MET A 1 18.51 -60.43 35.51
N ARG A 2 18.65 -61.35 34.53
CA ARG A 2 18.03 -61.42 33.19
C ARG A 2 17.68 -60.09 32.48
N HIS A 3 18.51 -59.58 31.55
CA HIS A 3 18.54 -59.86 30.10
C HIS A 3 17.18 -59.79 29.38
N SER A 4 17.02 -58.89 28.40
CA SER A 4 17.24 -59.28 27.00
C SER A 4 17.31 -58.08 26.03
N ILE A 5 18.28 -58.19 25.13
CA ILE A 5 18.49 -57.44 23.89
C ILE A 5 17.73 -58.19 22.77
N ALA A 6 17.22 -57.48 21.76
CA ALA A 6 16.99 -58.07 20.43
C ALA A 6 17.18 -57.03 19.33
N LYS A 7 17.96 -57.43 18.31
CA LYS A 7 18.37 -56.69 17.11
C LYS A 7 17.63 -57.22 15.88
N ALA A 8 17.66 -56.42 14.81
CA ALA A 8 17.73 -56.79 13.38
C ALA A 8 16.41 -57.31 12.73
N SER A 9 16.13 -57.17 11.44
CA SER A 9 16.97 -56.93 10.26
C SER A 9 16.18 -56.26 9.12
N ALA A 10 16.90 -55.62 8.21
CA ALA A 10 16.46 -55.26 6.86
C ALA A 10 16.33 -56.50 5.95
N LEU A 11 15.44 -56.45 4.96
CA LEU A 11 15.58 -57.23 3.71
C LEU A 11 15.01 -56.45 2.51
N VAL A 12 15.84 -56.35 1.48
CA VAL A 12 15.60 -55.80 0.14
C VAL A 12 15.09 -56.93 -0.76
N LEU A 13 14.10 -56.66 -1.63
CA LEU A 13 13.89 -57.39 -2.88
C LEU A 13 13.55 -56.42 -4.01
N LEU A 14 14.38 -56.47 -5.06
CA LEU A 14 14.21 -55.86 -6.37
C LEU A 14 13.16 -56.62 -7.21
N SER A 15 12.42 -55.92 -8.07
CA SER A 15 12.22 -56.37 -9.46
C SER A 15 11.69 -55.27 -10.40
N PHE A 16 12.14 -55.39 -11.64
CA PHE A 16 12.13 -54.48 -12.79
C PHE A 16 10.77 -54.04 -13.38
N SER A 17 10.82 -52.90 -14.08
CA SER A 17 9.83 -52.27 -14.97
C SER A 17 9.26 -53.16 -16.07
N LEU A 18 8.00 -52.92 -16.46
CA LEU A 18 7.48 -53.00 -17.83
C LEU A 18 6.33 -51.98 -18.05
N MET A 19 6.27 -51.47 -19.27
CA MET A 19 5.49 -50.31 -19.76
C MET A 19 3.97 -50.54 -19.95
N SER A 20 3.25 -49.41 -19.92
CA SER A 20 2.11 -49.01 -20.79
C SER A 20 0.69 -49.60 -20.60
N VAL A 21 -0.26 -48.71 -20.92
CA VAL A 21 -1.70 -48.88 -21.24
C VAL A 21 -2.69 -48.69 -20.08
N ALA A 22 -3.11 -47.44 -19.87
CA ALA A 22 -4.42 -47.13 -19.29
C ALA A 22 -5.04 -45.88 -19.96
N TRP A 23 -5.01 -45.84 -21.29
CA TRP A 23 -5.98 -45.08 -22.09
C TRP A 23 -7.17 -46.01 -22.33
N ALA A 24 -8.14 -46.08 -21.40
CA ALA A 24 -9.50 -46.59 -21.65
C ALA A 24 -10.34 -46.65 -20.35
N GLN A 25 -10.46 -45.55 -19.59
CA GLN A 25 -11.50 -45.49 -18.56
C GLN A 25 -12.09 -44.12 -18.27
N ASN A 26 -11.71 -43.08 -19.03
CA ASN A 26 -12.20 -41.71 -18.84
C ASN A 26 -13.05 -41.16 -20.01
N GLN A 27 -13.69 -42.03 -20.81
CA GLN A 27 -14.58 -41.61 -21.90
C GLN A 27 -16.05 -42.04 -21.74
N LYS A 28 -16.43 -42.75 -20.66
CA LYS A 28 -17.82 -43.19 -20.45
C LYS A 28 -18.67 -42.34 -19.50
N ASN A 29 -18.11 -41.31 -18.85
CA ASN A 29 -18.84 -40.43 -17.92
C ASN A 29 -19.16 -39.03 -18.48
N LYS A 30 -19.11 -38.81 -19.81
CA LYS A 30 -19.32 -37.48 -20.42
C LYS A 30 -20.68 -37.26 -21.10
N LYS A 31 -21.68 -38.13 -20.91
CA LYS A 31 -22.97 -38.00 -21.64
C LYS A 31 -24.28 -37.88 -20.84
N ASP A 32 -24.29 -38.05 -19.52
CA ASP A 32 -25.55 -37.99 -18.74
C ASP A 32 -25.52 -36.96 -17.60
N GLN A 33 -25.23 -35.69 -17.93
CA GLN A 33 -25.51 -34.56 -17.02
C GLN A 33 -25.82 -33.30 -17.84
N LYS A 34 -26.97 -33.32 -18.52
CA LYS A 34 -27.73 -32.12 -18.86
C LYS A 34 -28.99 -32.12 -17.99
N ASP A 35 -29.33 -30.95 -17.49
CA ASP A 35 -30.44 -30.65 -16.58
C ASP A 35 -30.31 -31.17 -15.14
N GLN A 36 -29.60 -30.40 -14.33
CA GLN A 36 -30.15 -29.94 -13.05
C GLN A 36 -29.42 -28.66 -12.65
N GLY A 37 -30.20 -27.57 -12.60
CA GLY A 37 -29.73 -26.24 -12.25
C GLY A 37 -29.13 -26.23 -10.85
N ASN A 38 -27.83 -25.95 -10.78
CA ASN A 38 -27.20 -25.49 -9.57
C ASN A 38 -26.94 -23.99 -9.76
N SER A 39 -27.76 -23.17 -9.12
CA SER A 39 -27.47 -21.75 -8.93
C SER A 39 -26.28 -21.63 -7.97
N SER A 40 -25.07 -21.73 -8.52
CA SER A 40 -23.93 -21.09 -7.88
C SER A 40 -24.23 -19.59 -7.90
N LEU A 41 -24.52 -19.03 -6.73
CA LEU A 41 -24.53 -17.60 -6.51
C LEU A 41 -23.20 -17.06 -7.03
N ASP A 42 -23.27 -16.44 -8.19
CA ASP A 42 -22.16 -15.81 -8.87
C ASP A 42 -21.63 -14.72 -7.94
N GLN A 43 -20.46 -14.94 -7.34
CA GLN A 43 -19.75 -13.91 -6.59
C GLN A 43 -19.11 -12.95 -7.60
N THR A 44 -19.93 -12.28 -8.40
CA THR A 44 -19.46 -11.17 -9.23
C THR A 44 -18.88 -10.12 -8.28
N LYS A 45 -17.63 -9.72 -8.49
CA LYS A 45 -16.99 -8.64 -7.72
C LYS A 45 -17.28 -7.28 -8.35
N PRO A 46 -17.33 -6.19 -7.56
CA PRO A 46 -17.41 -4.84 -8.10
C PRO A 46 -16.38 -4.62 -9.21
N GLY A 47 -16.79 -4.09 -10.36
CA GLY A 47 -15.93 -3.94 -11.53
C GLY A 47 -16.02 -5.07 -12.59
N GLU A 48 -16.68 -6.19 -12.29
CA GLU A 48 -16.78 -7.35 -13.20
C GLU A 48 -18.10 -7.44 -13.99
N GLN A 49 -18.97 -6.43 -13.94
CA GLN A 49 -20.25 -6.48 -14.67
C GLN A 49 -20.02 -6.62 -16.19
N SER A 50 -20.39 -7.78 -16.75
CA SER A 50 -20.27 -8.04 -18.18
C SER A 50 -21.39 -7.33 -18.96
N GLY A 51 -21.11 -6.13 -19.47
CA GLY A 51 -22.03 -5.37 -20.32
C GLY A 51 -21.75 -3.87 -20.27
N ALA A 52 -22.11 -3.15 -21.33
CA ALA A 52 -21.99 -1.69 -21.37
C ALA A 52 -22.88 -1.04 -20.29
N ALA A 53 -22.36 -0.01 -19.62
CA ALA A 53 -23.08 0.72 -18.58
C ALA A 53 -24.43 1.27 -19.10
N GLY A 54 -25.47 1.15 -18.26
CA GLY A 54 -26.79 1.67 -18.59
C GLY A 54 -26.79 3.21 -18.69
N LYS A 55 -27.79 3.80 -19.37
CA LYS A 55 -27.90 5.27 -19.50
C LYS A 55 -27.88 6.00 -18.16
N ASP A 56 -28.56 5.45 -17.16
CA ASP A 56 -28.61 6.02 -15.80
C ASP A 56 -27.27 5.91 -15.08
N GLU A 57 -26.52 4.83 -15.31
CA GLU A 57 -25.19 4.60 -14.75
C GLU A 57 -24.17 5.56 -15.37
N LEU A 58 -24.19 5.71 -16.71
CA LEU A 58 -23.35 6.67 -17.42
C LEU A 58 -23.62 8.11 -16.95
N LYS A 59 -24.88 8.48 -16.74
CA LYS A 59 -25.24 9.79 -16.21
C LYS A 59 -24.68 10.00 -14.80
N ALA A 60 -24.86 9.02 -13.91
CA ALA A 60 -24.36 9.12 -12.54
C ALA A 60 -22.82 9.13 -12.50
N TYR A 61 -22.15 8.35 -13.36
CA TYR A 61 -20.70 8.38 -13.46
C TYR A 61 -20.19 9.72 -14.01
N LYS A 62 -20.92 10.37 -14.93
CA LYS A 62 -20.58 11.72 -15.39
C LYS A 62 -20.59 12.72 -14.23
N GLU A 63 -21.57 12.64 -13.33
CA GLU A 63 -21.63 13.49 -12.14
C GLU A 63 -20.41 13.27 -11.22
N VAL A 64 -19.97 12.03 -11.07
CA VAL A 64 -18.71 11.69 -10.37
C VAL A 64 -17.50 12.30 -11.09
N TYR A 65 -17.38 12.10 -12.40
CA TYR A 65 -16.27 12.60 -13.20
C TYR A 65 -16.16 14.13 -13.16
N ASP A 66 -17.29 14.84 -13.21
CA ASP A 66 -17.31 16.31 -13.15
C ASP A 66 -16.91 16.82 -11.75
N ALA A 67 -17.17 16.05 -10.68
CA ALA A 67 -16.88 16.45 -9.30
C ALA A 67 -15.42 16.24 -8.89
N ARG A 68 -14.67 15.38 -9.59
CA ARG A 68 -13.33 14.91 -9.17
C ARG A 68 -12.27 16.00 -8.99
N THR A 69 -12.40 17.12 -9.69
CA THR A 69 -11.48 18.28 -9.57
C THR A 69 -12.09 19.46 -8.81
N GLY A 70 -13.26 19.26 -8.19
CA GLY A 70 -14.03 20.30 -7.50
C GLY A 70 -13.97 20.19 -5.97
N ASP A 71 -15.08 20.52 -5.31
CA ASP A 71 -15.24 20.38 -3.85
C ASP A 71 -15.17 18.89 -3.44
N PRO A 72 -14.20 18.49 -2.59
CA PRO A 72 -14.09 17.12 -2.08
C PRO A 72 -15.37 16.60 -1.43
N SER A 73 -16.14 17.46 -0.74
CA SER A 73 -17.40 17.08 -0.09
C SER A 73 -18.44 16.67 -1.12
N LYS A 74 -18.50 17.39 -2.25
CA LYS A 74 -19.40 17.03 -3.35
C LYS A 74 -18.99 15.73 -4.01
N MET A 75 -17.68 15.53 -4.24
CA MET A 75 -17.14 14.28 -4.77
C MET A 75 -17.51 13.08 -3.87
N ILE A 76 -17.43 13.24 -2.55
CA ILE A 76 -17.87 12.21 -1.59
C ILE A 76 -19.36 11.90 -1.75
N GLU A 77 -20.21 12.92 -1.76
CA GLU A 77 -21.67 12.76 -1.89
C GLU A 77 -22.04 11.97 -3.17
N VAL A 78 -21.52 12.40 -4.33
CA VAL A 78 -21.86 11.76 -5.62
C VAL A 78 -21.20 10.39 -5.78
N GLY A 79 -20.00 10.20 -5.26
CA GLY A 79 -19.29 8.92 -5.31
C GLY A 79 -19.92 7.85 -4.43
N GLU A 80 -20.27 8.19 -3.18
CA GLU A 80 -21.01 7.29 -2.28
C GLU A 80 -22.38 6.94 -2.88
N GLY A 81 -23.10 7.95 -3.41
CA GLY A 81 -24.39 7.74 -4.09
C GLY A 81 -24.28 6.83 -5.32
N PHE A 82 -23.23 6.98 -6.12
CA PHE A 82 -22.96 6.12 -7.26
C PHE A 82 -22.77 4.67 -6.84
N LEU A 83 -21.90 4.40 -5.86
CA LEU A 83 -21.62 3.04 -5.40
C LEU A 83 -22.81 2.39 -4.69
N ALA A 84 -23.66 3.17 -4.03
CA ALA A 84 -24.91 2.68 -3.45
C ALA A 84 -25.90 2.22 -4.52
N LYS A 85 -25.98 2.93 -5.65
CA LYS A 85 -26.92 2.62 -6.74
C LYS A 85 -26.37 1.60 -7.73
N PHE A 86 -25.06 1.60 -7.97
CA PHE A 86 -24.37 0.78 -8.97
C PHE A 86 -23.14 0.06 -8.37
N PRO A 87 -23.31 -0.78 -7.33
CA PRO A 87 -22.19 -1.40 -6.61
C PRO A 87 -21.34 -2.35 -7.48
N MET A 88 -21.91 -2.83 -8.60
CA MET A 88 -21.27 -3.75 -9.53
C MET A 88 -20.70 -3.08 -10.78
N SER A 89 -20.82 -1.75 -10.87
CA SER A 89 -20.41 -0.98 -12.04
C SER A 89 -18.96 -1.25 -12.44
N ILE A 90 -18.70 -1.25 -13.74
CA ILE A 90 -17.34 -1.22 -14.31
C ILE A 90 -16.55 0.02 -13.86
N TYR A 91 -17.25 1.11 -13.46
CA TYR A 91 -16.64 2.33 -12.95
C TYR A 91 -16.36 2.28 -11.45
N ALA A 92 -16.79 1.23 -10.72
CA ALA A 92 -16.67 1.16 -9.27
C ALA A 92 -15.22 1.37 -8.80
N GLY A 93 -14.24 0.79 -9.49
CA GLY A 93 -12.81 1.00 -9.21
C GLY A 93 -12.40 2.47 -9.30
N ALA A 94 -12.76 3.15 -10.38
CA ALA A 94 -12.48 4.58 -10.55
C ALA A 94 -13.19 5.44 -9.49
N VAL A 95 -14.45 5.15 -9.16
CA VAL A 95 -15.17 5.88 -8.12
C VAL A 95 -14.54 5.68 -6.74
N TYR A 96 -14.09 4.46 -6.41
CA TYR A 96 -13.35 4.21 -5.17
C TYR A 96 -12.02 4.98 -5.12
N SER A 97 -11.31 5.10 -6.25
CA SER A 97 -10.08 5.91 -6.33
C SER A 97 -10.34 7.38 -6.04
N GLU A 98 -11.36 7.97 -6.67
CA GLU A 98 -11.71 9.37 -6.46
C GLU A 98 -12.22 9.63 -5.03
N LEU A 99 -12.96 8.67 -4.45
CA LEU A 99 -13.35 8.71 -3.04
C LEU A 99 -12.14 8.66 -2.10
N ALA A 100 -11.13 7.84 -2.38
CA ALA A 100 -9.92 7.77 -1.56
C ALA A 100 -9.24 9.15 -1.50
N SER A 101 -9.05 9.80 -2.65
CA SER A 101 -8.50 11.17 -2.74
C SER A 101 -9.38 12.20 -2.01
N ALA A 102 -10.70 12.15 -2.20
CA ALA A 102 -11.62 13.08 -1.55
C ALA A 102 -11.68 12.90 -0.02
N TYR A 103 -11.62 11.67 0.47
CA TYR A 103 -11.51 11.39 1.90
C TYR A 103 -10.19 11.85 2.49
N LEU A 104 -9.07 11.74 1.75
CA LEU A 104 -7.80 12.34 2.18
C LEU A 104 -7.93 13.86 2.35
N ASN A 105 -8.48 14.53 1.34
CA ASN A 105 -8.65 15.99 1.33
C ASN A 105 -9.63 16.51 2.40
N THR A 106 -10.48 15.64 2.95
CA THR A 106 -11.41 15.96 4.04
C THR A 106 -10.97 15.36 5.37
N ASN A 107 -9.72 14.91 5.49
CA ASN A 107 -9.13 14.34 6.71
C ASN A 107 -9.88 13.11 7.26
N GLN A 108 -10.52 12.32 6.39
CA GLN A 108 -11.23 11.08 6.70
C GLN A 108 -10.35 9.85 6.38
N ALA A 109 -9.17 9.77 7.00
CA ALA A 109 -8.14 8.79 6.64
C ALA A 109 -8.60 7.31 6.74
N ASP A 110 -9.48 6.94 7.67
CA ASP A 110 -10.06 5.59 7.74
C ASP A 110 -10.87 5.23 6.49
N LYS A 111 -11.72 6.16 6.05
CA LYS A 111 -12.51 5.98 4.83
C LYS A 111 -11.63 6.01 3.60
N MET A 112 -10.58 6.82 3.59
CA MET A 112 -9.58 6.82 2.52
C MET A 112 -8.94 5.44 2.36
N VAL A 113 -8.42 4.84 3.43
CA VAL A 113 -7.79 3.51 3.38
C VAL A 113 -8.80 2.45 2.93
N THR A 114 -10.05 2.53 3.39
CA THR A 114 -11.12 1.62 3.00
C THR A 114 -11.43 1.73 1.50
N ALA A 115 -11.67 2.94 0.99
CA ALA A 115 -11.97 3.18 -0.42
C ALA A 115 -10.78 2.83 -1.31
N GLY A 116 -9.57 3.24 -0.92
CA GLY A 116 -8.35 2.94 -1.66
C GLY A 116 -8.07 1.44 -1.74
N THR A 117 -8.29 0.69 -0.66
CA THR A 117 -8.13 -0.77 -0.66
C THR A 117 -9.08 -1.43 -1.66
N LYS A 118 -10.34 -1.00 -1.70
CA LYS A 118 -11.30 -1.50 -2.71
C LYS A 118 -10.89 -1.11 -4.13
N ALA A 119 -10.35 0.10 -4.33
CA ALA A 119 -9.88 0.52 -5.64
C ALA A 119 -8.74 -0.37 -6.15
N VAL A 120 -7.76 -0.72 -5.30
CA VAL A 120 -6.63 -1.58 -5.70
C VAL A 120 -7.00 -3.06 -5.79
N GLU A 121 -8.04 -3.51 -5.09
CA GLU A 121 -8.61 -4.85 -5.29
C GLU A 121 -9.24 -5.00 -6.69
N ILE A 122 -9.78 -3.91 -7.25
CA ILE A 122 -10.39 -3.87 -8.59
C ILE A 122 -9.34 -3.58 -9.67
N ASN A 123 -8.45 -2.61 -9.42
CA ASN A 123 -7.34 -2.25 -10.29
C ASN A 123 -6.02 -2.20 -9.50
N PRO A 124 -5.27 -3.32 -9.46
CA PRO A 124 -4.01 -3.42 -8.72
C PRO A 124 -2.93 -2.42 -9.15
N ASP A 125 -3.01 -1.92 -10.39
CA ASP A 125 -2.00 -1.02 -10.98
C ASP A 125 -2.41 0.45 -10.88
N ASN A 126 -3.31 0.79 -9.96
CA ASN A 126 -3.79 2.15 -9.79
C ASN A 126 -2.70 3.06 -9.18
N VAL A 127 -1.97 3.76 -10.06
CA VAL A 127 -0.88 4.68 -9.72
C VAL A 127 -1.30 5.93 -8.94
N ASP A 128 -2.60 6.21 -8.84
CA ASP A 128 -3.12 7.30 -8.01
C ASP A 128 -3.39 6.83 -6.57
N VAL A 129 -3.75 5.56 -6.36
CA VAL A 129 -4.17 5.03 -5.06
C VAL A 129 -3.06 4.31 -4.31
N LEU A 130 -2.17 3.58 -5.00
CA LEU A 130 -1.05 2.88 -4.36
C LEU A 130 -0.21 3.82 -3.46
N PRO A 131 0.17 5.05 -3.89
CA PRO A 131 0.90 5.98 -3.04
C PRO A 131 0.09 6.43 -1.80
N LEU A 132 -1.23 6.60 -1.94
CA LEU A 132 -2.09 7.01 -0.81
C LEU A 132 -2.13 5.94 0.27
N LEU A 133 -2.28 4.67 -0.13
CA LEU A 133 -2.28 3.54 0.79
C LEU A 133 -0.91 3.34 1.45
N ALA A 134 0.16 3.43 0.66
CA ALA A 134 1.53 3.36 1.13
C ALA A 134 1.81 4.39 2.23
N TRP A 135 1.39 5.63 2.04
CA TRP A 135 1.56 6.73 2.99
C TRP A 135 0.67 6.59 4.24
N ALA A 136 -0.63 6.31 4.07
CA ALA A 136 -1.58 6.39 5.18
C ALA A 136 -1.55 5.20 6.14
N ILE A 137 -1.38 3.98 5.63
CA ILE A 137 -1.42 2.77 6.47
C ILE A 137 -0.36 2.83 7.58
N PRO A 138 0.94 3.02 7.31
CA PRO A 138 1.96 2.95 8.35
C PRO A 138 1.78 4.07 9.38
N ARG A 139 1.40 5.28 8.97
CA ARG A 139 1.11 6.41 9.86
C ARG A 139 0.01 6.10 10.89
N ARG A 140 -0.94 5.25 10.52
CA ARG A 140 -2.08 4.87 11.38
C ARG A 140 -1.81 3.64 12.24
N VAL A 141 -0.83 2.80 11.87
CA VAL A 141 -0.44 1.64 12.68
C VAL A 141 0.14 2.11 14.01
N THR A 142 -0.45 1.64 15.10
CA THR A 142 0.00 1.83 16.49
C THR A 142 0.33 0.49 17.14
N ALA A 143 0.87 0.53 18.36
CA ALA A 143 1.13 -0.68 19.13
C ALA A 143 -0.12 -1.51 19.46
N GLN A 144 -1.33 -0.93 19.33
CA GLN A 144 -2.60 -1.61 19.57
C GLN A 144 -3.27 -2.08 18.27
N THR A 145 -2.68 -1.80 17.11
CA THR A 145 -3.25 -2.18 15.81
C THR A 145 -3.15 -3.70 15.62
N PRO A 146 -4.28 -4.40 15.38
CA PRO A 146 -4.25 -5.80 15.02
C PRO A 146 -3.47 -6.02 13.73
N ASP A 147 -2.72 -7.12 13.65
CA ASP A 147 -1.95 -7.49 12.46
C ASP A 147 -1.00 -6.37 11.97
N ALA A 148 -0.46 -5.57 12.90
CA ALA A 148 0.38 -4.42 12.60
C ALA A 148 1.52 -4.76 11.63
N ALA A 149 2.20 -5.90 11.84
CA ALA A 149 3.29 -6.33 10.97
C ALA A 149 2.81 -6.60 9.53
N GLN A 150 1.66 -7.28 9.36
CA GLN A 150 1.09 -7.52 8.03
C GLN A 150 0.63 -6.23 7.37
N GLN A 151 0.05 -5.29 8.12
CA GLN A 151 -0.36 -3.98 7.58
C GLN A 151 0.83 -3.16 7.11
N LEU A 152 1.91 -3.11 7.89
CA LEU A 152 3.15 -2.43 7.49
C LEU A 152 3.77 -3.06 6.24
N ALA A 153 3.85 -4.40 6.19
CA ALA A 153 4.35 -5.10 5.01
C ALA A 153 3.50 -4.80 3.75
N LYS A 154 2.17 -4.82 3.88
CA LYS A 154 1.25 -4.49 2.79
C LYS A 154 1.44 -3.06 2.28
N ALA A 155 1.68 -2.11 3.18
CA ALA A 155 1.98 -0.72 2.79
C ALA A 155 3.29 -0.60 2.00
N GLN A 156 4.34 -1.33 2.43
CA GLN A 156 5.61 -1.39 1.70
C GLN A 156 5.43 -2.03 0.31
N ASP A 157 4.59 -3.05 0.18
CA ASP A 157 4.29 -3.68 -1.12
C ASP A 157 3.56 -2.71 -2.05
N TYR A 158 2.57 -1.97 -1.56
CA TYR A 158 1.92 -0.91 -2.33
C TYR A 158 2.91 0.17 -2.79
N ALA A 159 3.80 0.61 -1.89
CA ALA A 159 4.81 1.62 -2.21
C ALA A 159 5.75 1.14 -3.34
N LYS A 160 6.29 -0.07 -3.21
CA LYS A 160 7.20 -0.66 -4.22
C LYS A 160 6.52 -0.81 -5.57
N HIS A 161 5.27 -1.27 -5.59
CA HIS A 161 4.48 -1.38 -6.82
C HIS A 161 4.24 0.00 -7.45
N GLY A 162 3.85 0.99 -6.63
CA GLY A 162 3.68 2.37 -7.05
C GLY A 162 4.95 2.95 -7.69
N ILE A 163 6.12 2.79 -7.06
CA ILE A 163 7.42 3.24 -7.58
C ILE A 163 7.72 2.61 -8.95
N GLN A 164 7.51 1.29 -9.09
CA GLN A 164 7.75 0.57 -10.34
C GLN A 164 6.86 1.09 -11.48
N LEU A 165 5.57 1.31 -11.22
CA LEU A 165 4.66 1.85 -12.22
C LEU A 165 4.97 3.32 -12.56
N LEU A 166 5.29 4.14 -11.56
CA LEU A 166 5.65 5.55 -11.74
C LEU A 166 6.94 5.74 -12.56
N ALA A 167 7.86 4.77 -12.53
CA ALA A 167 9.05 4.79 -13.35
C ALA A 167 8.73 4.83 -14.86
N THR A 168 7.63 4.18 -15.27
CA THR A 168 7.21 4.05 -16.67
C THR A 168 5.91 4.79 -17.01
N MET A 169 5.36 5.54 -16.05
CA MET A 169 4.12 6.30 -16.22
C MET A 169 4.23 7.27 -17.41
N PRO A 170 3.33 7.19 -18.40
CA PRO A 170 3.34 8.12 -19.52
C PRO A 170 2.85 9.50 -19.05
N LYS A 171 3.45 10.56 -19.61
CA LYS A 171 2.97 11.91 -19.43
C LYS A 171 1.63 12.09 -20.17
N PRO A 172 0.57 12.60 -19.52
CA PRO A 172 -0.65 13.00 -20.22
C PRO A 172 -0.34 14.05 -21.30
N GLU A 173 -1.01 13.97 -22.46
CA GLU A 173 -0.74 14.87 -23.60
C GLU A 173 -0.95 16.35 -23.23
N GLU A 174 -1.99 16.61 -22.43
CA GLU A 174 -2.41 17.96 -22.02
C GLU A 174 -1.63 18.52 -20.83
N MET A 175 -0.71 17.74 -20.24
CA MET A 175 0.09 18.15 -19.09
C MET A 175 1.48 18.60 -19.53
N ASP A 176 1.94 19.76 -19.05
CA ASP A 176 3.32 20.19 -19.27
C ASP A 176 4.32 19.35 -18.45
N ASP A 177 5.59 19.37 -18.86
CA ASP A 177 6.63 18.54 -18.24
C ASP A 177 6.87 18.87 -16.77
N ALA A 178 6.68 20.13 -16.36
CA ALA A 178 6.90 20.57 -14.99
C ALA A 178 5.78 20.08 -14.08
N ALA A 179 4.52 20.21 -14.51
CA ALA A 179 3.35 19.69 -13.83
C ALA A 179 3.40 18.16 -13.71
N PHE A 180 3.83 17.48 -14.78
CA PHE A 180 4.00 16.04 -14.77
C PHE A 180 5.10 15.58 -13.82
N THR A 181 6.27 16.21 -13.88
CA THR A 181 7.39 15.91 -12.97
C THR A 181 6.99 16.16 -11.52
N LYS A 182 6.30 17.26 -11.24
CA LYS A 182 5.79 17.56 -9.91
C LYS A 182 4.80 16.49 -9.43
N ALA A 183 3.79 16.15 -10.23
CA ALA A 183 2.80 15.15 -9.87
C ALA A 183 3.44 13.76 -9.64
N LYS A 184 4.40 13.37 -10.47
CA LYS A 184 5.17 12.13 -10.30
C LYS A 184 6.00 12.15 -9.02
N ASN A 185 6.70 13.25 -8.74
CA ASN A 185 7.54 13.38 -7.55
C ASN A 185 6.73 13.35 -6.26
N GLU A 186 5.56 13.99 -6.19
CA GLU A 186 4.70 13.91 -4.99
C GLU A 186 4.24 12.46 -4.74
N LYS A 187 3.89 11.71 -5.78
CA LYS A 187 3.53 10.29 -5.63
C LYS A 187 4.71 9.43 -5.20
N LEU A 188 5.89 9.67 -5.77
CA LEU A 188 7.11 8.98 -5.34
C LEU A 188 7.45 9.32 -3.89
N ALA A 189 7.32 10.58 -3.48
CA ALA A 189 7.53 11.00 -2.09
C ALA A 189 6.62 10.24 -1.13
N MET A 190 5.33 10.12 -1.44
CA MET A 190 4.38 9.32 -0.65
C MET A 190 4.76 7.83 -0.56
N CYS A 191 5.31 7.25 -1.63
CA CYS A 191 5.75 5.85 -1.62
C CYS A 191 6.99 5.67 -0.74
N HIS A 192 8.02 6.51 -0.93
CA HIS A 192 9.25 6.48 -0.13
C HIS A 192 8.96 6.75 1.35
N ASP A 193 8.09 7.71 1.64
CA ASP A 193 7.57 7.95 2.98
C ASP A 193 6.95 6.68 3.60
N GLY A 194 6.04 6.03 2.87
CA GLY A 194 5.36 4.83 3.36
C GLY A 194 6.32 3.71 3.75
N ILE A 195 7.39 3.52 2.96
CA ILE A 195 8.45 2.55 3.26
C ILE A 195 9.22 2.98 4.51
N GLY A 196 9.71 4.22 4.53
CA GLY A 196 10.51 4.74 5.64
C GLY A 196 9.78 4.74 6.98
N VAL A 197 8.50 5.11 7.01
CA VAL A 197 7.70 5.08 8.26
C VAL A 197 7.46 3.65 8.74
N ALA A 198 7.24 2.70 7.83
CA ALA A 198 7.13 1.29 8.19
C ALA A 198 8.45 0.75 8.77
N GLU A 199 9.58 1.19 8.23
CA GLU A 199 10.91 0.81 8.69
C GLU A 199 11.24 1.39 10.07
N VAL A 200 10.93 2.67 10.33
CA VAL A 200 11.04 3.26 11.67
C VAL A 200 10.20 2.47 12.68
N LYS A 201 8.97 2.08 12.32
CA LYS A 201 8.07 1.30 13.20
C LYS A 201 8.55 -0.11 13.46
N THR A 202 9.39 -0.66 12.58
CA THR A 202 9.98 -2.00 12.71
C THR A 202 11.43 -1.96 13.19
N GLY A 203 11.95 -0.78 13.56
CA GLY A 203 13.30 -0.61 14.12
C GLY A 203 14.43 -0.67 13.08
N LYS A 204 14.12 -0.61 11.79
CA LYS A 204 15.09 -0.62 10.69
C LYS A 204 15.54 0.81 10.37
N TYR A 205 16.22 1.44 11.32
CA TYR A 205 16.49 2.88 11.24
C TYR A 205 17.45 3.27 10.12
N ASP A 206 18.48 2.45 9.83
CA ASP A 206 19.41 2.73 8.73
C ASP A 206 18.69 2.70 7.36
N ASP A 207 17.85 1.69 7.12
CA ASP A 207 17.04 1.58 5.90
C ASP A 207 16.08 2.78 5.78
N ALA A 208 15.40 3.11 6.89
CA ALA A 208 14.42 4.19 6.93
C ALA A 208 14.99 5.56 6.57
N ILE A 209 16.26 5.82 6.90
CA ILE A 209 16.92 7.10 6.60
C ILE A 209 16.99 7.31 5.08
N GLY A 210 17.34 6.27 4.31
CA GLY A 210 17.41 6.36 2.86
C GLY A 210 16.06 6.72 2.23
N GLU A 211 15.02 6.01 2.64
CA GLU A 211 13.66 6.18 2.11
C GLU A 211 13.05 7.53 2.52
N LEU A 212 13.16 7.93 3.79
CA LEU A 212 12.65 9.23 4.24
C LEU A 212 13.40 10.41 3.61
N ASN A 213 14.70 10.27 3.33
CA ASN A 213 15.45 11.30 2.58
C ASN A 213 14.89 11.47 1.16
N GLN A 214 14.60 10.37 0.45
CA GLN A 214 13.95 10.45 -0.87
C GLN A 214 12.58 11.14 -0.77
N SER A 215 11.78 10.83 0.26
CA SER A 215 10.49 11.51 0.47
C SER A 215 10.64 13.04 0.56
N VAL A 216 11.49 13.52 1.47
CA VAL A 216 11.62 14.96 1.72
C VAL A 216 12.35 15.72 0.61
N GLU A 217 13.16 15.04 -0.20
CA GLU A 217 13.81 15.62 -1.38
C GLU A 217 12.85 15.76 -2.57
N LEU A 218 11.93 14.81 -2.74
CA LEU A 218 10.98 14.78 -3.86
C LEU A 218 9.75 15.67 -3.64
N SER A 219 9.29 15.80 -2.39
CA SER A 219 8.09 16.60 -2.09
C SER A 219 8.38 18.11 -2.16
N ALA A 220 7.48 18.86 -2.81
CA ALA A 220 7.56 20.31 -2.82
C ALA A 220 7.20 20.92 -1.45
N THR A 221 6.46 20.18 -0.63
CA THR A 221 6.06 20.57 0.73
C THR A 221 6.25 19.38 1.68
N PRO A 222 7.49 19.07 2.08
CA PRO A 222 7.78 17.91 2.91
C PRO A 222 7.02 17.93 4.24
N ASP A 223 6.51 16.76 4.64
CA ASP A 223 5.77 16.57 5.90
C ASP A 223 6.73 16.79 7.10
N PRO A 224 6.40 17.67 8.06
CA PRO A 224 7.19 17.81 9.29
C PRO A 224 7.34 16.49 10.07
N VAL A 225 6.41 15.54 9.92
CA VAL A 225 6.52 14.19 10.48
C VAL A 225 7.73 13.45 9.91
N ASP A 226 8.03 13.58 8.61
CA ASP A 226 9.16 12.89 7.96
C ASP A 226 10.48 13.39 8.55
N PHE A 227 10.61 14.70 8.75
CA PHE A 227 11.78 15.29 9.40
C PHE A 227 11.90 14.87 10.87
N TYR A 228 10.79 14.72 11.59
CA TYR A 228 10.82 14.18 12.94
C TYR A 228 11.31 12.73 12.95
N LEU A 229 10.79 11.89 12.06
CA LEU A 229 11.17 10.48 11.96
C LEU A 229 12.63 10.31 11.49
N LEU A 230 13.09 11.14 10.54
CA LEU A 230 14.52 11.24 10.17
C LEU A 230 15.37 11.62 11.37
N GLY A 231 14.94 12.59 12.18
CA GLY A 231 15.64 12.97 13.41
C GLY A 231 15.78 11.81 14.39
N VAL A 232 14.68 11.07 14.61
CA VAL A 232 14.66 9.89 15.48
C VAL A 232 15.56 8.78 14.93
N ALA A 233 15.44 8.44 13.64
CA ALA A 233 16.21 7.38 13.01
C ALA A 233 17.71 7.68 13.07
N ASN A 234 18.12 8.87 12.61
CA ASN A 234 19.52 9.32 12.66
C ASN A 234 20.07 9.38 14.09
N GLN A 235 19.25 9.76 15.07
CA GLN A 235 19.68 9.77 16.47
C GLN A 235 19.95 8.33 16.98
N LEU A 236 19.10 7.37 16.61
CA LEU A 236 19.22 5.98 17.03
C LEU A 236 20.37 5.25 16.34
N THR A 237 20.77 5.71 15.15
CA THR A 237 21.94 5.21 14.41
C THR A 237 23.22 6.01 14.70
N SER A 238 23.17 6.97 15.64
CA SER A 238 24.29 7.84 16.02
C SER A 238 24.81 8.77 14.90
N HIS A 239 24.00 9.05 13.88
CA HIS A 239 24.21 10.12 12.89
C HIS A 239 23.76 11.47 13.46
N PHE A 240 24.43 11.92 14.52
CA PHE A 240 23.97 13.05 15.32
C PHE A 240 23.86 14.37 14.54
N THR A 241 24.75 14.63 13.58
CA THR A 241 24.71 15.85 12.76
C THR A 241 23.46 15.89 11.86
N ASP A 242 23.12 14.76 11.26
CA ASP A 242 21.94 14.63 10.40
C ASP A 242 20.64 14.65 11.23
N ALA A 243 20.67 14.06 12.43
CA ALA A 243 19.57 14.16 13.39
C ALA A 243 19.31 15.61 13.85
N ILE A 244 20.36 16.37 14.19
CA ILE A 244 20.26 17.81 14.53
C ILE A 244 19.60 18.58 13.38
N THR A 245 20.02 18.33 12.14
CA THR A 245 19.48 18.98 10.95
C THR A 245 17.99 18.66 10.79
N SER A 246 17.61 17.39 10.91
CA SER A 246 16.24 16.92 10.74
C SER A 246 15.30 17.48 11.82
N PHE A 247 15.70 17.40 13.10
CA PHE A 247 14.92 17.99 14.19
C PHE A 247 14.81 19.52 14.08
N THR A 248 15.85 20.19 13.57
CA THR A 248 15.77 21.64 13.33
C THR A 248 14.69 21.96 12.30
N LYS A 249 14.63 21.23 11.18
CA LYS A 249 13.61 21.44 10.15
C LYS A 249 12.17 21.27 10.68
N CYS A 250 11.90 20.23 11.47
CA CYS A 250 10.56 20.01 12.05
C CYS A 250 10.24 20.89 13.26
N SER A 251 11.23 21.54 13.88
CA SER A 251 11.02 22.44 15.03
C SER A 251 10.52 23.85 14.66
N THR A 252 10.32 24.13 13.38
CA THR A 252 9.95 25.47 12.87
C THR A 252 8.51 25.83 13.21
N ALA A 253 7.54 24.96 12.90
CA ALA A 253 6.11 25.17 13.15
C ALA A 253 5.34 23.84 13.20
N GLY A 254 4.05 23.91 13.54
CA GLY A 254 3.12 22.78 13.46
C GLY A 254 3.01 21.94 14.74
N PRO A 255 2.17 20.88 14.72
CA PRO A 255 1.82 20.11 15.92
C PRO A 255 3.00 19.36 16.57
N LEU A 256 4.06 19.08 15.81
CA LEU A 256 5.26 18.39 16.29
C LEU A 256 6.38 19.33 16.79
N GLN A 257 6.15 20.65 16.78
CA GLN A 257 7.21 21.63 17.08
C GLN A 257 7.89 21.37 18.44
N ALA A 258 7.10 21.05 19.47
CA ALA A 258 7.62 20.80 20.82
C ALA A 258 8.44 19.50 20.89
N GLN A 259 7.96 18.43 20.26
CA GLN A 259 8.64 17.14 20.19
C GLN A 259 9.96 17.26 19.43
N CYS A 260 9.99 18.04 18.34
CA CYS A 260 11.19 18.32 17.58
C CYS A 260 12.22 19.14 18.37
N LYS A 261 11.77 20.15 19.15
CA LYS A 261 12.66 20.90 20.04
C LYS A 261 13.27 20.01 21.13
N ALA A 262 12.46 19.14 21.73
CA ALA A 262 12.94 18.18 22.72
C ALA A 262 13.95 17.20 22.11
N GLY A 263 13.68 16.65 20.92
CA GLY A 263 14.62 15.80 20.19
C GLY A 263 15.92 16.52 19.84
N LEU A 264 15.84 17.77 19.40
CA LEU A 264 17.01 18.62 19.11
C LEU A 264 17.90 18.84 20.35
N GLU A 265 17.30 19.04 21.52
CA GLU A 265 18.05 19.17 22.77
C GLU A 265 18.71 17.85 23.20
N ASP A 266 18.01 16.73 23.07
CA ASP A 266 18.52 15.40 23.39
C ASP A 266 19.71 15.03 22.49
N VAL A 267 19.58 15.18 21.17
CA VAL A 267 20.65 14.86 20.23
C VAL A 267 21.88 15.75 20.44
N LYS A 268 21.72 17.04 20.78
CA LYS A 268 22.84 17.95 21.08
C LYS A 268 23.61 17.52 22.32
N LYS A 269 22.93 16.98 23.33
CA LYS A 269 23.58 16.42 24.52
C LYS A 269 24.31 15.12 24.19
N LYS A 270 23.72 14.26 23.35
CA LYS A 270 24.33 13.00 22.92
C LYS A 270 25.57 13.22 22.06
N SER A 271 25.53 14.16 21.10
CA SER A 271 26.66 14.46 20.22
C SER A 271 27.90 14.99 20.95
N GLN A 272 27.74 15.55 22.16
CA GLN A 272 28.84 15.98 23.00
C GLN A 272 29.50 14.83 23.78
N ASN A 273 28.78 13.73 23.97
CA ASN A 273 29.16 12.63 24.88
C ASN A 273 29.33 11.28 24.15
N SER A 274 29.17 11.24 22.83
CA SER A 274 29.21 10.02 22.02
C SER A 274 29.80 10.30 20.65
N LEU A 275 30.47 9.31 20.08
CA LEU A 275 31.05 9.41 18.73
C LEU A 275 29.95 9.28 17.67
N GLU A 276 30.07 10.06 16.61
CA GLU A 276 29.23 9.95 15.43
C GLU A 276 29.58 8.66 14.67
N ALA A 277 28.56 7.92 14.22
CA ALA A 277 28.77 6.76 13.37
C ALA A 277 29.24 7.18 11.97
N PRO A 278 30.08 6.38 11.30
CA PRO A 278 30.42 6.63 9.90
C PRO A 278 29.18 6.53 9.02
N LYS A 279 29.12 7.39 8.00
CA LYS A 279 28.09 7.35 6.96
C LYS A 279 28.29 6.21 5.99
#